data_AF-A0A3D2H615-F1
#
_entry.id   AF-A0A3D2H615-F1
#
_cell.length_a   1.000
_cell.length_b   1.000
_cell.length_c   1.000
_cell.angle_alpha   90.00
_cell.angle_beta   90.00
_cell.angle_gamma   90.00
#
_symmetry.space_group_name_H-M   'P 1'
#
loop_
_entity.id
_entity.type
_entity.pdbx_description
1 polymer ?
#
loop_
_entity_poly.entity_id
_entity_poly.type
_entity_poly.pdbx_seq_one_letter_code
_entity_poly.pdbx_strand_id
1 'polypeptide(L)'
;MKNRSSLQADAAAERIVQHFQANGFAGITEAFIIQIRKKAGSRTEIETAFELTFEQEKMPPVQQFFEIQPCGYFSNLRTFTEAKSAIPSDFTVSLRHEIPRLFFDDAPVVVDDILASSTKYDVLMKLQDNIDGCAIAILLNDPDASFLDYIGTHHGYDWQTIMGDFKITTTSLASEINLL
;
A
#
# COMPACT_ATOMS: atom_id res chain seq x y z
N MET A 1 -0.63 -5.08 -25.29
CA MET A 1 0.80 -4.81 -25.00
C MET A 1 0.87 -4.19 -23.62
N LYS A 2 1.54 -4.84 -22.65
CA LYS A 2 1.83 -4.21 -21.36
C LYS A 2 2.91 -3.13 -21.58
N ASN A 3 2.75 -1.94 -20.98
CA ASN A 3 3.78 -0.90 -21.05
C ASN A 3 5.03 -1.37 -20.28
N ARG A 4 6.21 -0.90 -20.69
CA ARG A 4 7.50 -1.28 -20.07
C ARG A 4 7.56 -0.92 -18.58
N SER A 5 6.94 0.19 -18.20
CA SER A 5 6.79 0.62 -16.81
C SER A 5 5.92 -0.33 -15.98
N SER A 6 4.81 -0.85 -16.53
CA SER A 6 3.99 -1.84 -15.80
C SER A 6 4.72 -3.16 -15.58
N LEU A 7 5.59 -3.57 -16.51
CA LEU A 7 6.40 -4.79 -16.34
C LEU A 7 7.45 -4.63 -15.23
N GLN A 8 8.04 -3.45 -15.09
CA GLN A 8 8.99 -3.16 -14.01
C GLN A 8 8.30 -3.11 -12.65
N ALA A 9 7.14 -2.44 -12.58
CA ALA A 9 6.35 -2.37 -11.35
C ALA A 9 5.77 -3.73 -10.93
N ASP A 10 5.36 -4.58 -11.88
CA ASP A 10 4.96 -5.98 -11.61
C ASP A 10 6.14 -6.79 -11.04
N ALA A 11 7.34 -6.68 -11.65
CA ALA A 11 8.54 -7.35 -11.14
C ALA A 11 8.96 -6.83 -9.76
N ALA A 12 8.69 -5.56 -9.47
CA ALA A 12 8.94 -5.02 -8.15
C ALA A 12 7.93 -5.53 -7.11
N ALA A 13 6.63 -5.64 -7.47
CA ALA A 13 5.62 -6.26 -6.62
C ALA A 13 5.99 -7.72 -6.30
N GLU A 14 6.56 -8.45 -7.26
CA GLU A 14 7.08 -9.80 -7.01
C GLU A 14 8.24 -9.81 -6.01
N ARG A 15 9.24 -8.94 -6.18
CA ARG A 15 10.37 -8.82 -5.24
C ARG A 15 9.91 -8.47 -3.83
N ILE A 16 8.86 -7.65 -3.70
CA ILE A 16 8.24 -7.29 -2.42
C ILE A 16 7.72 -8.55 -1.73
N VAL A 17 6.89 -9.35 -2.41
CA VAL A 17 6.35 -10.59 -1.85
C VAL A 17 7.48 -11.57 -1.48
N GLN A 18 8.45 -11.77 -2.38
CA GLN A 18 9.59 -12.66 -2.13
C GLN A 18 10.42 -12.22 -0.91
N HIS A 19 10.61 -10.90 -0.73
CA HIS A 19 11.32 -10.37 0.43
C HIS A 19 10.61 -10.71 1.74
N PHE A 20 9.29 -10.50 1.82
CA PHE A 20 8.52 -10.86 3.01
C PHE A 20 8.58 -12.37 3.30
N GLN A 21 8.41 -13.19 2.27
CA GLN A 21 8.49 -14.65 2.40
C GLN A 21 9.87 -15.12 2.88
N ALA A 22 10.95 -14.53 2.38
CA ALA A 22 12.32 -14.84 2.79
C ALA A 22 12.61 -14.45 4.25
N ASN A 23 11.86 -13.52 4.81
CA ASN A 23 11.96 -13.07 6.21
C ASN A 23 10.95 -13.76 7.14
N GLY A 24 10.31 -14.84 6.69
CA GLY A 24 9.43 -15.67 7.53
C GLY A 24 7.94 -15.35 7.42
N PHE A 25 7.54 -14.36 6.63
CA PHE A 25 6.14 -13.99 6.39
C PHE A 25 5.57 -14.74 5.19
N ALA A 26 5.57 -16.08 5.27
CA ALA A 26 5.18 -16.95 4.14
C ALA A 26 3.72 -16.79 3.70
N GLY A 27 2.85 -16.29 4.58
CA GLY A 27 1.44 -15.99 4.30
C GLY A 27 1.22 -14.78 3.39
N ILE A 28 2.23 -13.90 3.25
CA ILE A 28 2.19 -12.78 2.30
C ILE A 28 2.43 -13.33 0.91
N THR A 29 1.40 -13.26 0.07
CA THR A 29 1.40 -13.91 -1.27
C THR A 29 1.05 -12.95 -2.41
N GLU A 30 0.64 -11.74 -2.08
CA GLU A 30 0.13 -10.75 -3.01
C GLU A 30 0.58 -9.35 -2.58
N ALA A 31 1.04 -8.58 -3.56
CA ALA A 31 1.37 -7.17 -3.41
C ALA A 31 0.75 -6.37 -4.55
N PHE A 32 0.05 -5.29 -4.19
CA PHE A 32 -0.57 -4.39 -5.14
C PHE A 32 -0.02 -2.98 -4.93
N ILE A 33 0.76 -2.49 -5.90
CA ILE A 33 1.38 -1.18 -5.85
C ILE A 33 0.44 -0.18 -6.50
N ILE A 34 0.14 0.90 -5.77
CA ILE A 34 -0.74 1.98 -6.20
C ILE A 34 -0.03 3.33 -6.11
N GLN A 35 -0.30 4.19 -7.08
CA GLN A 35 0.01 5.61 -7.03
C GLN A 35 -1.19 6.35 -6.46
N ILE A 36 -0.93 7.25 -5.51
CA ILE A 36 -1.94 8.13 -4.94
C ILE A 36 -1.55 9.57 -5.25
N ARG A 37 -2.43 10.32 -5.90
CA ARG A 37 -2.26 11.75 -6.20
C ARG A 37 -3.38 12.54 -5.55
N LYS A 38 -3.05 13.68 -4.94
CA LYS A 38 -4.08 14.61 -4.47
C LYS A 38 -4.75 15.30 -5.66
N LYS A 39 -6.07 15.21 -5.74
CA LYS A 39 -6.90 15.89 -6.76
C LYS A 39 -7.27 17.30 -6.33
N ALA A 40 -7.74 17.46 -5.11
CA ALA A 40 -8.32 18.70 -4.61
C ALA A 40 -8.28 18.77 -3.08
N GLY A 41 -8.54 19.96 -2.53
CA GLY A 41 -8.68 20.20 -1.10
C GLY A 41 -7.37 20.51 -0.37
N SER A 42 -7.52 21.20 0.77
CA SER A 42 -6.46 21.37 1.76
C SER A 42 -6.33 20.12 2.65
N ARG A 43 -5.19 19.94 3.32
CA ARG A 43 -4.98 18.83 4.27
C ARG A 43 -6.11 18.79 5.31
N THR A 44 -6.42 19.92 5.93
CA THR A 44 -7.47 20.06 6.94
C THR A 44 -8.86 19.71 6.42
N GLU A 45 -9.23 20.17 5.21
CA GLU A 45 -10.51 19.80 4.59
C GLU A 45 -10.63 18.30 4.37
N ILE A 46 -9.56 17.67 3.89
CA ILE A 46 -9.51 16.22 3.62
C ILE A 46 -9.62 15.44 4.93
N GLU A 47 -8.79 15.74 5.92
CA GLU A 47 -8.80 15.07 7.22
C GLU A 47 -10.16 15.20 7.89
N THR A 48 -10.77 16.38 7.86
CA THR A 48 -12.12 16.61 8.41
C THR A 48 -13.17 15.75 7.70
N ALA A 49 -13.11 15.66 6.37
CA ALA A 49 -14.08 14.87 5.60
C ALA A 49 -13.96 13.36 5.86
N PHE A 50 -12.74 12.87 6.06
CA PHE A 50 -12.46 11.47 6.38
C PHE A 50 -12.83 11.13 7.82
N GLU A 51 -12.53 12.01 8.77
CA GLU A 51 -12.94 11.85 10.18
C GLU A 51 -14.47 11.76 10.29
N LEU A 52 -15.19 12.64 9.60
CA LEU A 52 -16.65 12.64 9.61
C LEU A 52 -17.25 11.35 9.03
N THR A 53 -16.63 10.72 8.03
CA THR A 53 -17.08 9.42 7.54
C THR A 53 -16.69 8.27 8.46
N PHE A 54 -15.55 8.39 9.15
CA PHE A 54 -15.11 7.42 10.14
C PHE A 54 -16.09 7.36 11.33
N GLU A 55 -16.43 8.52 11.91
CA GLU A 55 -17.42 8.63 13.00
C GLU A 55 -18.81 8.10 12.62
N GLN A 56 -19.16 8.15 11.33
CA GLN A 56 -20.44 7.69 10.82
C GLN A 56 -20.41 6.23 10.32
N GLU A 57 -19.28 5.54 10.45
CA GLU A 57 -19.04 4.18 9.93
C GLU A 57 -19.36 4.06 8.42
N LYS A 58 -19.02 5.10 7.65
CA LYS A 58 -19.29 5.20 6.20
C LYS A 58 -18.02 5.05 5.37
N MET A 59 -18.21 4.80 4.08
CA MET A 59 -17.12 4.79 3.10
C MET A 59 -16.49 6.19 3.00
N PRO A 60 -15.16 6.33 3.12
CA PRO A 60 -14.51 7.63 3.02
C PRO A 60 -14.57 8.18 1.60
N PRO A 61 -14.56 9.52 1.43
CA PRO A 61 -14.72 10.18 0.13
C PRO A 61 -13.43 10.18 -0.69
N VAL A 62 -12.78 9.01 -0.84
CA VAL A 62 -11.46 8.87 -1.47
C VAL A 62 -11.41 9.52 -2.85
N GLN A 63 -12.37 9.22 -3.72
CA GLN A 63 -12.37 9.71 -5.12
C GLN A 63 -12.62 11.22 -5.25
N GLN A 64 -13.14 11.87 -4.21
CA GLN A 64 -13.32 13.32 -4.17
C GLN A 64 -11.98 14.05 -4.04
N PHE A 65 -11.07 13.49 -3.23
CA PHE A 65 -9.82 14.16 -2.85
C PHE A 65 -8.57 13.53 -3.45
N PHE A 66 -8.61 12.25 -3.81
CA PHE A 66 -7.48 11.50 -4.31
C PHE A 66 -7.80 10.76 -5.61
N GLU A 67 -6.77 10.61 -6.42
CA GLU A 67 -6.74 9.70 -7.56
C GLU A 67 -5.85 8.52 -7.18
N ILE A 68 -6.35 7.29 -7.35
CA ILE A 68 -5.61 6.05 -7.10
C ILE A 68 -5.42 5.33 -8.42
N GLN A 69 -4.18 5.10 -8.80
CA GLN A 69 -3.82 4.41 -10.03
C GLN A 69 -3.00 3.15 -9.72
N PRO A 70 -3.48 1.95 -10.09
CA PRO A 70 -2.66 0.74 -10.14
C PRO A 70 -1.39 0.95 -10.97
N CYS A 71 -0.24 0.58 -10.43
CA CYS A 71 1.03 0.68 -11.16
C CYS A 71 1.78 -0.66 -11.27
N GLY A 72 1.70 -1.53 -10.27
CA GLY A 72 2.32 -2.86 -10.29
C GLY A 72 1.54 -3.86 -9.46
N TYR A 73 1.60 -5.13 -9.85
CA TYR A 73 0.90 -6.20 -9.15
C TYR A 73 1.60 -7.54 -9.28
N PHE A 74 1.62 -8.28 -8.19
CA PHE A 74 2.01 -9.68 -8.16
C PHE A 74 1.13 -10.45 -7.20
N SER A 75 0.77 -11.68 -7.56
CA SER A 75 0.02 -12.61 -6.71
C SER A 75 0.27 -14.04 -7.15
N ASN A 76 0.34 -14.93 -6.15
CA ASN A 76 0.34 -16.38 -6.40
C ASN A 76 -1.09 -16.95 -6.59
N LEU A 77 -2.13 -16.15 -6.32
CA LEU A 77 -3.50 -16.65 -6.18
C LEU A 77 -4.42 -16.22 -7.32
N ARG A 78 -4.25 -15.00 -7.83
CA ARG A 78 -5.18 -14.42 -8.83
C ARG A 78 -4.49 -13.46 -9.78
N THR A 79 -5.11 -13.23 -10.93
CA THR A 79 -4.59 -12.33 -11.96
C THR A 79 -4.80 -10.86 -11.60
N PHE A 80 -4.04 -9.96 -12.25
CA PHE A 80 -4.22 -8.51 -12.10
C PHE A 80 -5.65 -8.06 -12.40
N THR A 81 -6.30 -8.63 -13.42
CA THR A 81 -7.66 -8.27 -13.80
C THR A 81 -8.67 -8.62 -12.70
N GLU A 82 -8.51 -9.79 -12.06
CA GLU A 82 -9.33 -10.22 -10.94
C GLU A 82 -9.10 -9.33 -9.73
N ALA A 83 -7.85 -9.10 -9.33
CA ALA A 83 -7.52 -8.24 -8.20
C ALA A 83 -8.00 -6.80 -8.42
N LYS A 84 -7.76 -6.21 -9.59
CA LYS A 84 -8.24 -4.86 -9.93
C LYS A 84 -9.76 -4.75 -9.85
N SER A 85 -10.49 -5.79 -10.26
CA SER A 85 -11.95 -5.83 -10.17
C SER A 85 -12.43 -5.99 -8.72
N ALA A 86 -11.62 -6.62 -7.86
CA ALA A 86 -11.88 -6.83 -6.44
C ALA A 86 -11.42 -5.68 -5.54
N ILE A 87 -10.58 -4.74 -5.99
CA ILE A 87 -10.13 -3.57 -5.19
C ILE A 87 -11.28 -2.86 -4.45
N PRO A 88 -12.47 -2.63 -5.04
CA PRO A 88 -13.60 -2.03 -4.32
C PRO A 88 -14.02 -2.77 -3.05
N SER A 89 -13.86 -4.10 -2.99
CA SER A 89 -14.14 -4.94 -1.81
C SER A 89 -12.90 -5.24 -0.95
N ASP A 90 -11.74 -5.39 -1.59
CA ASP A 90 -10.55 -5.95 -0.96
C ASP A 90 -9.65 -4.89 -0.34
N PHE A 91 -9.70 -3.66 -0.86
CA PHE A 91 -9.12 -2.50 -0.19
C PHE A 91 -10.13 -2.03 0.86
N THR A 92 -9.90 -2.40 2.11
CA THR A 92 -10.88 -2.27 3.18
C THR A 92 -11.22 -0.83 3.52
N VAL A 93 -12.34 -0.65 4.23
CA VAL A 93 -12.79 0.67 4.69
C VAL A 93 -11.77 1.27 5.67
N SER A 94 -11.20 0.47 6.58
CA SER A 94 -10.20 0.91 7.55
C SER A 94 -8.96 1.45 6.84
N LEU A 95 -8.37 0.68 5.92
CA LEU A 95 -7.18 1.14 5.18
C LEU A 95 -7.47 2.36 4.30
N ARG A 96 -8.69 2.50 3.77
CA ARG A 96 -9.06 3.69 3.00
C ARG A 96 -9.14 4.95 3.86
N HIS A 97 -9.55 4.85 5.12
CA HIS A 97 -9.57 6.00 6.02
C HIS A 97 -8.17 6.53 6.32
N GLU A 98 -7.16 5.69 6.13
CA GLU A 98 -5.75 5.99 6.42
C GLU A 98 -5.01 6.61 5.23
N ILE A 99 -5.67 6.78 4.08
CA ILE A 99 -5.10 7.42 2.89
C ILE A 99 -4.59 8.85 3.16
N PRO A 100 -5.29 9.73 3.90
CA PRO A 100 -4.79 11.07 4.22
C PRO A 100 -3.50 11.00 5.04
N ARG A 101 -3.46 10.16 6.08
CA ARG A 101 -2.27 9.94 6.90
C ARG A 101 -1.11 9.46 6.04
N LEU A 102 -1.34 8.42 5.25
CA LEU A 102 -0.34 7.91 4.32
C LEU A 102 0.15 8.96 3.33
N PHE A 103 -0.73 9.80 2.78
CA PHE A 103 -0.34 10.79 1.79
C PHE A 103 0.44 11.96 2.42
N PHE A 104 0.01 12.46 3.59
CA PHE A 104 0.53 13.71 4.17
C PHE A 104 1.64 13.53 5.19
N ASP A 105 1.77 12.36 5.82
CA ASP A 105 2.82 12.12 6.81
C ASP A 105 4.13 11.69 6.12
N ASP A 106 5.24 12.00 6.76
CA ASP A 106 6.57 11.62 6.31
C ASP A 106 6.73 10.10 6.34
N ALA A 107 7.42 9.55 5.35
CA ALA A 107 7.68 8.13 5.31
C ALA A 107 8.73 7.70 6.36
N PRO A 108 8.67 6.45 6.86
CA PRO A 108 7.71 5.41 6.49
C PRO A 108 6.38 5.50 7.24
N VAL A 109 5.30 5.15 6.54
CA VAL A 109 3.95 4.96 7.11
C VAL A 109 3.55 3.50 6.88
N VAL A 110 3.16 2.81 7.94
CA VAL A 110 2.57 1.47 7.90
C VAL A 110 1.23 1.53 8.63
N VAL A 111 0.22 0.93 8.00
CA VAL A 111 -1.17 0.90 8.44
C VAL A 111 -1.64 -0.54 8.37
N ASP A 112 -2.46 -0.91 9.33
CA ASP A 112 -3.07 -2.22 9.51
C ASP A 112 -4.60 -2.12 9.48
N ASP A 113 -5.25 -3.15 8.97
CA ASP A 113 -6.63 -3.53 9.26
C ASP A 113 -6.71 -4.98 9.76
N ILE A 114 -6.62 -5.15 11.08
CA ILE A 114 -6.66 -6.44 11.81
C ILE A 114 -7.94 -7.24 11.48
N LEU A 115 -9.00 -6.57 10.99
CA LEU A 115 -10.27 -7.19 10.66
C LEU A 115 -10.34 -7.67 9.20
N ALA A 116 -9.34 -7.37 8.37
CA ALA A 116 -9.22 -7.99 7.06
C ALA A 116 -8.90 -9.49 7.21
N SER A 117 -9.33 -10.26 6.22
CA SER A 117 -9.16 -11.71 6.20
C SER A 117 -9.13 -12.21 4.77
N SER A 118 -8.54 -13.39 4.57
CA SER A 118 -8.48 -14.08 3.28
C SER A 118 -7.69 -13.28 2.22
N THR A 119 -8.33 -12.93 1.09
CA THR A 119 -7.69 -12.22 -0.03
C THR A 119 -7.73 -10.69 0.10
N LYS A 120 -8.27 -10.16 1.20
CA LYS A 120 -8.30 -8.73 1.45
C LYS A 120 -6.90 -8.22 1.76
N TYR A 121 -6.67 -6.95 1.46
CA TYR A 121 -5.48 -6.28 1.93
C TYR A 121 -5.73 -5.81 3.36
N ASP A 122 -4.85 -6.21 4.27
CA ASP A 122 -4.81 -5.84 5.69
C ASP A 122 -3.63 -4.90 5.98
N VAL A 123 -2.64 -4.80 5.09
CA VAL A 123 -1.52 -3.86 5.24
C VAL A 123 -1.54 -2.83 4.11
N LEU A 124 -1.42 -1.56 4.49
CA LEU A 124 -1.16 -0.44 3.59
C LEU A 124 0.12 0.28 4.05
N MET A 125 1.06 0.48 3.13
CA MET A 125 2.37 1.06 3.47
C MET A 125 2.87 2.08 2.44
N LYS A 126 3.58 3.10 2.93
CA LYS A 126 4.37 4.08 2.16
C LYS A 126 5.76 4.14 2.75
N LEU A 127 6.78 4.03 1.89
CA LEU A 127 8.18 3.87 2.35
C LEU A 127 9.09 5.01 1.97
N GLN A 128 8.60 5.91 1.13
CA GLN A 128 9.30 7.09 0.69
C GLN A 128 8.34 8.25 0.68
N ASP A 129 8.88 9.45 0.87
CA ASP A 129 8.11 10.66 0.75
C ASP A 129 7.56 10.81 -0.67
N ASN A 130 6.55 11.66 -0.81
CA ASN A 130 5.90 11.85 -2.09
C ASN A 130 6.88 12.45 -3.08
N ILE A 131 6.94 11.90 -4.28
CA ILE A 131 7.76 12.42 -5.39
C ILE A 131 6.80 13.08 -6.38
N ASP A 132 7.09 14.34 -6.76
CA ASP A 132 6.27 15.13 -7.69
C ASP A 132 4.77 15.15 -7.31
N GLY A 133 4.48 15.22 -6.00
CA GLY A 133 3.12 15.25 -5.47
C GLY A 133 2.38 13.91 -5.52
N CYS A 134 3.09 12.81 -5.77
CA CYS A 134 2.55 11.46 -5.83
C CYS A 134 3.14 10.59 -4.71
N ALA A 135 2.26 9.92 -3.95
CA ALA A 135 2.66 8.88 -3.01
C ALA A 135 2.65 7.52 -3.72
N ILE A 136 3.69 6.71 -3.53
CA ILE A 136 3.69 5.30 -3.90
C ILE A 136 3.33 4.49 -2.67
N ALA A 137 2.23 3.77 -2.74
CA ALA A 137 1.77 2.90 -1.66
C ALA A 137 1.73 1.44 -2.12
N ILE A 138 1.89 0.53 -1.16
CA ILE A 138 1.84 -0.90 -1.37
C ILE A 138 0.73 -1.45 -0.48
N LEU A 139 -0.15 -2.24 -1.07
CA LEU A 139 -1.13 -3.06 -0.37
C LEU A 139 -0.59 -4.49 -0.31
N LEU A 140 -0.61 -5.12 0.86
CA LEU A 140 -0.23 -6.53 1.06
C LEU A 140 -1.40 -7.30 1.65
N ASN A 141 -1.46 -8.60 1.35
CA ASN A 141 -2.32 -9.53 2.06
C ASN A 141 -1.46 -10.28 3.09
N ASP A 142 -1.58 -9.92 4.36
CA ASP A 142 -0.96 -10.57 5.52
C ASP A 142 -2.07 -11.24 6.35
N PRO A 143 -2.69 -12.32 5.83
CA PRO A 143 -3.93 -12.87 6.37
C PRO A 143 -3.83 -13.39 7.80
N ASP A 144 -2.61 -13.64 8.28
CA ASP A 144 -2.32 -14.10 9.64
C ASP A 144 -1.88 -12.95 10.57
N ALA A 145 -1.94 -11.70 10.10
CA ALA A 145 -1.41 -10.49 10.76
C ALA A 145 0.06 -10.63 11.22
N SER A 146 0.80 -11.51 10.56
CA SER A 146 2.11 -11.99 11.01
C SER A 146 3.19 -10.91 10.95
N PHE A 147 3.13 -10.04 9.95
CA PHE A 147 4.05 -8.92 9.79
C PHE A 147 3.78 -7.82 10.80
N LEU A 148 2.51 -7.59 11.12
CA LEU A 148 2.10 -6.54 12.06
C LEU A 148 2.38 -6.95 13.50
N ASP A 149 2.10 -8.20 13.85
CA ASP A 149 2.53 -8.79 15.12
C ASP A 149 4.05 -8.68 15.28
N TYR A 150 4.81 -8.92 14.21
CA TYR A 150 6.26 -8.73 14.23
C TYR A 150 6.67 -7.27 14.49
N ILE A 151 6.08 -6.29 13.79
CA ILE A 151 6.35 -4.86 14.04
C ILE A 151 5.97 -4.45 15.47
N GLY A 152 4.82 -4.94 15.96
CA GLY A 152 4.29 -4.62 17.28
C GLY A 152 5.09 -5.24 18.43
N THR A 153 5.80 -6.34 18.19
CA THR A 153 6.60 -7.05 19.22
C THR A 153 8.09 -6.75 19.13
N HIS A 154 8.60 -6.35 17.97
CA HIS A 154 10.01 -6.02 17.73
C HIS A 154 10.20 -4.51 17.58
N HIS A 155 9.92 -3.78 18.67
CA HIS A 155 10.15 -2.34 18.75
C HIS A 155 11.65 -2.01 18.61
N GLY A 156 12.12 -1.63 17.42
CA GLY A 156 13.53 -1.28 17.18
C GLY A 156 13.92 -1.16 15.71
N TYR A 157 15.22 -1.01 15.45
CA TYR A 157 15.86 -0.90 14.12
C TYR A 157 15.69 -2.15 13.24
N ASP A 158 15.16 -3.27 13.76
CA ASP A 158 15.06 -4.54 13.03
C ASP A 158 14.03 -4.50 11.91
N TRP A 159 12.85 -3.94 12.16
CA TRP A 159 11.88 -3.74 11.06
C TRP A 159 12.43 -2.71 10.08
N GLN A 160 13.17 -1.68 10.51
CA GLN A 160 13.83 -0.73 9.60
C GLN A 160 14.97 -1.37 8.79
N THR A 161 15.50 -2.52 9.21
CA THR A 161 16.51 -3.29 8.49
C THR A 161 15.86 -4.18 7.43
N ILE A 162 14.78 -4.90 7.79
CA ILE A 162 13.89 -5.58 6.82
C ILE A 162 13.39 -4.55 5.79
N MET A 163 12.87 -3.43 6.28
CA MET A 163 12.42 -2.30 5.46
C MET A 163 13.55 -1.52 4.81
N GLY A 164 14.80 -1.65 5.24
CA GLY A 164 15.97 -0.94 4.73
C GLY A 164 16.49 -1.60 3.46
N ASP A 165 16.59 -2.93 3.46
CA ASP A 165 16.81 -3.74 2.27
C ASP A 165 15.63 -3.59 1.29
N PHE A 166 14.42 -3.48 1.83
CA PHE A 166 13.24 -3.13 1.06
C PHE A 166 13.24 -1.68 0.56
N LYS A 167 13.85 -0.72 1.28
CA LYS A 167 13.98 0.68 0.87
C LYS A 167 14.92 0.81 -0.32
N ILE A 168 15.97 -0.02 -0.41
CA ILE A 168 16.81 -0.12 -1.61
C ILE A 168 15.95 -0.62 -2.79
N THR A 169 15.14 -1.66 -2.56
CA THR A 169 14.20 -2.19 -3.55
C THR A 169 13.15 -1.15 -3.97
N THR A 170 12.71 -0.27 -3.05
CA THR A 170 11.71 0.76 -3.33
C THR A 170 12.26 2.11 -3.81
N THR A 171 13.54 2.41 -3.56
CA THR A 171 14.23 3.55 -4.22
C THR A 171 14.46 3.21 -5.69
N SER A 172 14.79 1.94 -5.95
CA SER A 172 14.72 1.38 -7.30
C SER A 172 13.29 1.42 -7.83
N LEU A 173 12.26 1.05 -7.03
CA LEU A 173 10.84 1.15 -7.44
C LEU A 173 10.43 2.56 -7.85
N ALA A 174 10.75 3.60 -7.07
CA ALA A 174 10.45 4.98 -7.42
C ALA A 174 11.13 5.36 -8.74
N SER A 175 12.38 4.95 -8.94
CA SER A 175 13.10 5.18 -10.20
C SER A 175 12.55 4.35 -11.37
N GLU A 176 12.10 3.11 -11.12
CA GLU A 176 11.49 2.18 -12.08
C GLU A 176 10.08 2.62 -12.48
N ILE A 177 9.33 3.21 -11.55
CA ILE A 177 7.98 3.74 -11.75
C ILE A 177 8.02 5.15 -12.35
N ASN A 178 8.99 6.00 -11.98
CA ASN A 178 9.17 7.37 -12.48
C ASN A 178 9.78 7.45 -13.89
N LEU A 179 9.96 6.33 -14.61
CA LEU A 179 10.32 6.32 -16.04
C LEU A 179 9.12 6.68 -16.96
N LEU A 180 8.22 7.55 -16.49
CA LEU A 180 7.12 8.12 -17.26
C LEU A 180 7.43 9.55 -17.70
#